data_AF-A0A8C1A0S0-F1
#
_entry.id   AF-A0A8C1A0S0-F1
#
_cell.length_a   1.000
_cell.length_b   1.000
_cell.length_c   1.000
_cell.angle_alpha   90.00
_cell.angle_beta   90.00
_cell.angle_gamma   90.00
#
_symmetry.space_group_name_H-M   'P 1'
#
loop_
_entity.id
_entity.type
_entity.pdbx_description
1 polymer ?
#
loop_
_entity_poly.entity_id
_entity_poly.type
_entity_poly.pdbx_seq_one_letter_code
_entity_poly.pdbx_strand_id
1 'polypeptide(L)'
;MMELLTDALYWIGAVTVAWVSVSALCCLLSGIRVWIVGNGNLMQATKLGKWAVVTGATDGIGKAYAEELARRGFAIVLISRTQEKLDDVSKAIESKYNVETKTISADFGSVDIYPKIESGLAGLEIGVLVNNVGVSYSYPEFFLNIPDIDSFINSMININITSVCQMTRLVLPRMVERSKGVILNVASASGMYPVPLLTLYSSSKAFVDFFSRGLEAEYKSKGIIIQSVLPFYVTTKLSKIRRATLDIPTPERYVKAQLSTVGLQTQSNGYFPHAVMSVFIPSGIVCLGHLSYYQSGRHS
;
A
#
# COMPACT_ATOMS: atom_id res chain seq x y z
N MET A 1 -4.15 39.06 -43.63
CA MET A 1 -4.37 39.00 -42.16
C MET A 1 -5.27 37.82 -41.77
N MET A 2 -6.42 37.64 -42.43
CA MET A 2 -7.33 36.52 -42.16
C MET A 2 -6.76 35.14 -42.53
N GLU A 3 -6.05 35.02 -43.66
CA GLU A 3 -5.38 33.76 -44.07
C GLU A 3 -4.24 33.33 -43.12
N LEU A 4 -3.42 34.29 -42.70
CA LEU A 4 -2.38 34.06 -41.68
C LEU A 4 -2.95 33.54 -40.36
N LEU A 5 -4.14 34.03 -39.96
CA LEU A 5 -4.83 33.58 -38.76
C LEU A 5 -5.38 32.17 -38.92
N THR A 6 -5.98 31.84 -40.07
CA THR A 6 -6.50 30.50 -40.34
C THR A 6 -5.38 29.46 -40.42
N ASP A 7 -4.24 29.80 -41.03
CA ASP A 7 -3.08 28.93 -41.11
C ASP A 7 -2.48 28.69 -39.71
N ALA A 8 -2.37 29.74 -38.89
CA ALA A 8 -1.91 29.61 -37.52
C ALA A 8 -2.84 28.70 -36.69
N LEU A 9 -4.16 28.89 -36.78
CA LEU A 9 -5.15 28.05 -36.10
C LEU A 9 -5.11 26.60 -36.57
N TYR A 10 -4.90 26.37 -37.88
CA TYR A 10 -4.73 25.03 -38.44
C TYR A 10 -3.52 24.32 -37.81
N TRP A 11 -2.35 24.97 -37.76
CA TRP A 11 -1.15 24.36 -37.20
C TRP A 11 -1.26 24.13 -35.69
N ILE A 12 -1.86 25.06 -34.94
CA ILE A 12 -2.16 24.86 -33.51
C ILE A 12 -3.07 23.64 -33.33
N GLY A 13 -4.13 23.52 -34.15
CA GLY A 13 -5.04 22.37 -34.14
C GLY A 13 -4.32 21.06 -34.46
N ALA A 14 -3.51 21.04 -35.51
CA ALA A 14 -2.75 19.87 -35.94
C ALA A 14 -1.75 19.42 -34.85
N VAL A 15 -1.00 20.35 -34.27
CA VAL A 15 -0.06 20.07 -33.17
C VAL A 15 -0.81 19.55 -31.94
N THR A 16 -1.97 20.13 -31.62
CA THR A 16 -2.80 19.69 -30.48
C THR A 16 -3.31 18.27 -30.69
N VAL A 17 -3.86 17.95 -31.87
CA VAL A 17 -4.34 16.60 -32.21
C VAL A 17 -3.19 15.60 -32.17
N ALA A 18 -2.03 15.95 -32.74
CA ALA A 18 -0.85 15.08 -32.69
C ALA A 18 -0.40 14.83 -31.25
N TRP A 19 -0.31 15.88 -30.42
CA TRP A 19 0.04 15.78 -29.01
C TRP A 19 -0.95 14.90 -28.23
N VAL A 20 -2.25 15.11 -28.39
CA VAL A 20 -3.30 14.31 -27.75
C VAL A 20 -3.22 12.85 -28.21
N SER A 21 -3.01 12.60 -29.49
CA SER A 21 -2.91 11.25 -30.05
C SER A 21 -1.69 10.50 -29.49
N VAL A 22 -0.53 11.15 -29.48
CA VAL A 22 0.71 10.59 -28.89
C VAL A 22 0.54 10.37 -27.39
N SER A 23 -0.06 11.33 -26.67
CA SER A 23 -0.32 11.21 -25.22
C SER A 23 -1.25 10.03 -24.92
N ALA A 24 -2.33 9.87 -25.70
CA ALA A 24 -3.26 8.76 -25.56
C ALA A 24 -2.60 7.40 -25.83
N LEU A 25 -1.77 7.31 -26.86
CA LEU A 25 -0.99 6.11 -27.16
C LEU A 25 0.01 5.79 -26.03
N CYS A 26 0.75 6.78 -25.54
CA CYS A 26 1.67 6.61 -24.41
C CYS A 26 0.94 6.15 -23.13
N CYS A 27 -0.23 6.72 -22.83
CA CYS A 27 -1.08 6.30 -21.72
C CYS A 27 -1.56 4.84 -21.89
N LEU A 28 -2.01 4.46 -23.11
CA LEU A 28 -2.43 3.10 -23.41
C LEU A 28 -1.30 2.09 -23.24
N LEU A 29 -0.13 2.37 -23.82
CA LEU A 29 1.06 1.51 -23.72
C LEU A 29 1.53 1.39 -22.27
N SER A 30 1.50 2.49 -21.51
CA SER A 30 1.81 2.48 -20.07
C SER A 30 0.80 1.63 -19.29
N GLY A 31 -0.49 1.72 -19.61
CA GLY A 31 -1.54 0.88 -19.03
C GLY A 31 -1.30 -0.61 -19.32
N ILE A 32 -1.01 -0.97 -20.56
CA ILE A 32 -0.66 -2.35 -20.96
C ILE A 32 0.58 -2.83 -20.20
N ARG A 33 1.61 -1.99 -20.10
CA ARG A 33 2.86 -2.31 -19.39
C ARG A 33 2.64 -2.60 -17.91
N VAL A 34 1.76 -1.86 -17.26
CA VAL A 34 1.46 -2.02 -15.82
C VAL A 34 0.55 -3.22 -15.57
N TRP A 35 -0.57 -3.32 -16.30
CA TRP A 35 -1.67 -4.21 -15.93
C TRP A 35 -1.71 -5.53 -16.67
N ILE A 36 -1.05 -5.62 -17.83
CA ILE A 36 -1.01 -6.85 -18.64
C ILE A 36 0.37 -7.51 -18.53
N VAL A 37 1.43 -6.74 -18.76
CA VAL A 37 2.81 -7.27 -18.74
C VAL A 37 3.33 -7.40 -17.30
N GLY A 38 3.13 -6.37 -16.47
CA GLY A 38 3.62 -6.32 -15.09
C GLY A 38 5.14 -6.39 -14.96
N ASN A 39 5.65 -6.40 -13.74
CA ASN A 39 7.08 -6.45 -13.41
C ASN A 39 7.44 -7.77 -12.71
N GLY A 40 7.03 -8.88 -13.33
CA GLY A 40 7.02 -10.22 -12.70
C GLY A 40 8.38 -10.68 -12.17
N ASN A 41 9.47 -10.13 -12.70
CA ASN A 41 10.83 -10.53 -12.36
C ASN A 41 11.50 -9.67 -11.27
N LEU A 42 10.90 -8.56 -10.83
CA LEU A 42 11.54 -7.67 -9.84
C LEU A 42 11.46 -8.25 -8.42
N MET A 43 10.27 -8.68 -8.01
CA MET A 43 9.99 -9.15 -6.64
C MET A 43 10.46 -10.59 -6.44
N GLN A 44 11.78 -10.80 -6.42
CA GLN A 44 12.42 -12.09 -6.15
C GLN A 44 13.55 -11.92 -5.12
N ALA A 45 13.66 -12.88 -4.20
CA ALA A 45 14.66 -12.84 -3.13
C ALA A 45 16.10 -12.79 -3.64
N THR A 46 16.38 -13.51 -4.73
CA THR A 46 17.70 -13.53 -5.39
C THR A 46 18.14 -12.17 -5.92
N LYS A 47 17.20 -11.24 -6.14
CA LYS A 47 17.50 -9.90 -6.67
C LYS A 47 17.53 -8.82 -5.59
N LEU A 48 16.61 -8.87 -4.64
CA LEU A 48 16.40 -7.78 -3.68
C LEU A 48 17.08 -8.02 -2.34
N GLY A 49 17.27 -9.28 -1.97
CA GLY A 49 17.75 -9.71 -0.65
C GLY A 49 16.87 -10.84 -0.11
N LYS A 50 17.45 -11.70 0.74
CA LYS A 50 16.82 -12.95 1.20
C LYS A 50 15.50 -12.72 1.95
N TRP A 51 15.43 -11.66 2.78
CA TRP A 51 14.35 -11.48 3.74
C TRP A 51 13.35 -10.39 3.33
N ALA A 52 12.07 -10.65 3.56
CA ALA A 52 11.01 -9.65 3.52
C ALA A 52 10.41 -9.44 4.92
N VAL A 53 10.24 -8.19 5.32
CA VAL A 53 9.59 -7.81 6.59
C VAL A 53 8.16 -7.37 6.30
N VAL A 54 7.19 -7.93 7.02
CA VAL A 54 5.77 -7.56 6.88
C VAL A 54 5.20 -7.18 8.23
N THR A 55 4.65 -5.96 8.35
CA THR A 55 3.95 -5.51 9.56
C THR A 55 2.45 -5.78 9.46
N GLY A 56 1.80 -6.16 10.58
CA GLY A 56 0.41 -6.60 10.57
C GLY A 56 0.22 -7.91 9.78
N ALA A 57 1.17 -8.84 9.88
CA ALA A 57 1.28 -10.00 8.99
C ALA A 57 0.35 -11.18 9.32
N THR A 58 -0.53 -11.05 10.32
CA THR A 58 -1.34 -12.18 10.83
C THR A 58 -2.75 -12.27 10.24
N ASP A 59 -3.18 -11.28 9.45
CA ASP A 59 -4.49 -11.28 8.82
C ASP A 59 -4.53 -10.38 7.56
N GLY A 60 -5.60 -10.52 6.77
CA GLY A 60 -5.94 -9.65 5.64
C GLY A 60 -4.79 -9.45 4.64
N ILE A 61 -4.59 -8.19 4.22
CA ILE A 61 -3.59 -7.81 3.23
C ILE A 61 -2.16 -8.16 3.69
N GLY A 62 -1.84 -7.94 4.96
CA GLY A 62 -0.51 -8.25 5.50
C GLY A 62 -0.17 -9.73 5.43
N LYS A 63 -1.11 -10.61 5.84
CA LYS A 63 -0.92 -12.07 5.69
C LYS A 63 -0.76 -12.47 4.23
N ALA A 64 -1.57 -11.91 3.33
CA ALA A 64 -1.45 -12.19 1.90
C ALA A 64 -0.10 -11.73 1.31
N TYR A 65 0.46 -10.60 1.76
CA TYR A 65 1.83 -10.19 1.42
C TYR A 65 2.86 -11.20 1.90
N ALA A 66 2.77 -11.63 3.16
CA ALA A 66 3.69 -12.63 3.70
C ALA A 66 3.68 -13.92 2.89
N GLU A 67 2.50 -14.46 2.57
CA GLU A 67 2.35 -15.68 1.79
C GLU A 67 2.81 -15.54 0.34
N GLU A 68 2.46 -14.43 -0.33
CA GLU A 68 2.85 -14.22 -1.73
C GLU A 68 4.34 -13.90 -1.90
N LEU A 69 4.96 -13.23 -0.92
CA LEU A 69 6.41 -13.03 -0.89
C LEU A 69 7.14 -14.35 -0.58
N ALA A 70 6.61 -15.18 0.32
CA ALA A 70 7.16 -16.53 0.55
C ALA A 70 7.10 -17.38 -0.72
N ARG A 71 5.98 -17.34 -1.46
CA ARG A 71 5.83 -17.99 -2.77
C ARG A 71 6.87 -17.51 -3.80
N ARG A 72 7.38 -16.29 -3.64
CA ARG A 72 8.44 -15.69 -4.49
C ARG A 72 9.87 -15.95 -3.96
N GLY A 73 10.01 -16.81 -2.96
CA GLY A 73 11.29 -17.29 -2.43
C GLY A 73 11.89 -16.44 -1.33
N PHE A 74 11.16 -15.48 -0.76
CA PHE A 74 11.63 -14.71 0.39
C PHE A 74 11.48 -15.50 1.68
N ALA A 75 12.49 -15.42 2.55
CA ALA A 75 12.29 -15.69 3.97
C ALA A 75 11.49 -14.53 4.60
N ILE A 76 10.62 -14.80 5.56
CA ILE A 76 9.64 -13.81 6.03
C ILE A 76 9.82 -13.46 7.50
N VAL A 77 10.04 -12.18 7.79
CA VAL A 77 9.88 -11.64 9.14
C VAL A 77 8.44 -11.17 9.31
N LEU A 78 7.70 -11.84 10.19
CA LEU A 78 6.31 -11.55 10.52
C LEU A 78 6.27 -10.69 11.79
N ILE A 79 5.71 -9.49 11.70
CA ILE A 79 5.56 -8.59 12.85
C ILE A 79 4.07 -8.31 13.09
N SER A 80 3.57 -8.67 14.27
CA SER A 80 2.18 -8.45 14.72
C SER A 80 2.10 -8.48 16.24
N ARG A 81 0.93 -8.17 16.81
CA ARG A 81 0.73 -8.13 18.26
C ARG A 81 0.76 -9.50 18.94
N THR A 82 -0.03 -10.45 18.42
CA THR A 82 -0.29 -11.73 19.07
C THR A 82 0.70 -12.81 18.63
N GLN A 83 1.50 -13.34 19.55
CA GLN A 83 2.54 -14.34 19.26
C GLN A 83 1.95 -15.66 18.72
N GLU A 84 0.88 -16.17 19.32
CA GLU A 84 0.24 -17.42 18.87
C GLU A 84 -0.18 -17.36 17.39
N LYS A 85 -0.80 -16.25 16.98
CA LYS A 85 -1.19 -16.03 15.57
C LYS A 85 0.01 -15.90 14.65
N LEU A 86 1.11 -15.33 15.14
CA LEU A 86 2.36 -15.25 14.37
C LEU A 86 2.92 -16.65 14.15
N ASP A 87 2.93 -17.50 15.17
CA ASP A 87 3.44 -18.86 15.11
C ASP A 87 2.60 -19.74 14.16
N ASP A 88 1.27 -19.57 14.17
CA ASP A 88 0.37 -20.27 13.24
C ASP A 88 0.65 -19.89 11.78
N VAL A 89 0.76 -18.59 11.50
CA VAL A 89 1.05 -18.10 10.14
C VAL A 89 2.46 -18.48 9.70
N SER A 90 3.43 -18.42 10.62
CA SER A 90 4.81 -18.86 10.41
C SER A 90 4.85 -20.32 9.94
N LYS A 91 4.30 -21.24 10.74
CA LYS A 91 4.26 -22.67 10.42
C LYS A 91 3.57 -22.95 9.09
N ALA A 92 2.47 -22.26 8.81
CA ALA A 92 1.75 -22.41 7.55
C ALA A 92 2.59 -21.96 6.34
N ILE A 93 3.34 -20.86 6.46
CA ILE A 93 4.24 -20.36 5.42
C ILE A 93 5.41 -21.32 5.19
N GLU A 94 6.10 -21.72 6.28
CA GLU A 94 7.23 -22.64 6.22
C GLU A 94 6.82 -23.96 5.56
N SER A 95 5.70 -24.54 6.00
CA SER A 95 5.20 -25.83 5.48
C SER A 95 4.79 -25.75 4.01
N LYS A 96 4.20 -24.62 3.56
CA LYS A 96 3.64 -24.49 2.22
C LYS A 96 4.68 -24.09 1.17
N TYR A 97 5.67 -23.28 1.55
CA TYR A 97 6.61 -22.66 0.61
C TYR A 97 8.06 -23.05 0.83
N ASN A 98 8.38 -23.79 1.90
CA ASN A 98 9.73 -24.23 2.23
C ASN A 98 10.74 -23.06 2.31
N VAL A 99 10.33 -21.99 3.01
CA VAL A 99 11.16 -20.81 3.29
C VAL A 99 11.31 -20.63 4.80
N GLU A 100 12.36 -19.95 5.24
CA GLU A 100 12.54 -19.58 6.65
C GLU A 100 11.56 -18.46 7.05
N THR A 101 11.12 -18.48 8.31
CA THR A 101 10.37 -17.38 8.90
C THR A 101 10.99 -16.95 10.23
N LYS A 102 10.68 -15.72 10.64
CA LYS A 102 11.02 -15.17 11.95
C LYS A 102 9.83 -14.37 12.46
N THR A 103 9.45 -14.55 13.71
CA THR A 103 8.31 -13.83 14.31
C THR A 103 8.82 -12.78 15.30
N ILE A 104 8.16 -11.60 15.31
CA ILE A 104 8.42 -10.54 16.29
C ILE A 104 7.07 -10.04 16.80
N SER A 105 6.74 -10.38 18.05
CA SER A 105 5.56 -9.79 18.72
C SER A 105 5.84 -8.34 19.09
N ALA A 106 5.04 -7.42 18.54
CA ALA A 106 5.13 -5.98 18.80
C ALA A 106 3.76 -5.30 18.63
N ASP A 107 3.43 -4.37 19.53
CA ASP A 107 2.24 -3.52 19.44
C ASP A 107 2.61 -2.10 19.03
N PHE A 108 2.26 -1.75 17.78
CA PHE A 108 2.49 -0.43 17.20
C PHE A 108 1.66 0.70 17.82
N GLY A 109 0.77 0.39 18.77
CA GLY A 109 0.19 1.40 19.66
C GLY A 109 1.23 2.06 20.57
N SER A 110 2.34 1.38 20.85
CA SER A 110 3.47 1.87 21.65
C SER A 110 4.68 2.24 20.79
N VAL A 111 5.53 3.13 21.30
CA VAL A 111 6.74 3.63 20.63
C VAL A 111 8.04 2.99 21.15
N ASP A 112 8.00 2.26 22.25
CA ASP A 112 9.15 1.60 22.87
C ASP A 112 9.51 0.24 22.22
N ILE A 113 8.76 -0.17 21.21
CA ILE A 113 8.92 -1.47 20.52
C ILE A 113 10.07 -1.52 19.51
N TYR A 114 10.52 -0.38 18.99
CA TYR A 114 11.45 -0.34 17.86
C TYR A 114 12.84 -0.91 18.16
N PRO A 115 13.44 -0.72 19.36
CA PRO A 115 14.71 -1.37 19.70
C PRO A 115 14.64 -2.90 19.66
N LYS A 116 13.51 -3.49 20.10
CA LYS A 116 13.26 -4.94 20.00
C LYS A 116 13.17 -5.38 18.54
N ILE A 117 12.46 -4.61 17.71
CA ILE A 117 12.34 -4.90 16.27
C ILE A 117 13.72 -4.80 15.60
N GLU A 118 14.47 -3.73 15.84
CA GLU A 118 15.81 -3.52 15.30
C GLU A 118 16.75 -4.68 15.63
N SER A 119 16.77 -5.09 16.90
CA SER A 119 17.51 -6.28 17.36
C SER A 119 17.06 -7.55 16.64
N GLY A 120 15.75 -7.71 16.43
CA GLY A 120 15.17 -8.82 15.67
C GLY A 120 15.55 -8.83 14.19
N LEU A 121 15.85 -7.67 13.59
CA LEU A 121 16.26 -7.52 12.19
C LEU A 121 17.79 -7.51 12.00
N ALA A 122 18.57 -7.50 13.09
CA ALA A 122 20.02 -7.52 13.03
C ALA A 122 20.55 -8.74 12.25
N GLY A 123 21.54 -8.51 11.38
CA GLY A 123 22.15 -9.55 10.54
C GLY A 123 21.33 -10.03 9.34
N LEU A 124 20.05 -9.63 9.20
CA LEU A 124 19.23 -10.06 8.08
C LEU A 124 19.42 -9.16 6.85
N GLU A 125 19.60 -9.78 5.67
CA GLU A 125 19.58 -9.06 4.38
C GLU A 125 18.14 -8.76 3.97
N ILE A 126 17.57 -7.68 4.51
CA ILE A 126 16.19 -7.26 4.22
C ILE A 126 16.11 -6.64 2.82
N GLY A 127 15.47 -7.33 1.87
CA GLY A 127 15.23 -6.86 0.52
C GLY A 127 13.88 -6.16 0.33
N VAL A 128 12.89 -6.49 1.15
CA VAL A 128 11.54 -5.92 1.07
C VAL A 128 11.03 -5.54 2.45
N LEU A 129 10.44 -4.35 2.59
CA LEU A 129 9.61 -3.97 3.73
C LEU A 129 8.19 -3.68 3.26
N VAL A 130 7.20 -4.30 3.91
CA VAL A 130 5.78 -4.00 3.74
C VAL A 130 5.25 -3.37 5.02
N ASN A 131 5.11 -2.05 5.00
CA ASN A 131 4.44 -1.29 6.06
C ASN A 131 2.93 -1.37 5.86
N ASN A 132 2.33 -2.41 6.43
CA ASN A 132 0.90 -2.70 6.27
C ASN A 132 0.08 -2.44 7.55
N VAL A 133 0.71 -2.44 8.74
CA VAL A 133 0.00 -2.19 9.99
C VAL A 133 -0.82 -0.90 9.92
N GLY A 134 -2.05 -0.97 10.41
CA GLY A 134 -2.96 0.17 10.39
C GLY A 134 -4.23 -0.11 11.17
N VAL A 135 -4.84 0.97 11.67
CA VAL A 135 -6.16 0.98 12.30
C VAL A 135 -7.05 2.02 11.64
N SER A 136 -8.36 1.81 11.76
CA SER A 136 -9.39 2.72 11.30
C SER A 136 -10.49 2.80 12.35
N TYR A 137 -11.50 3.61 12.09
CA TYR A 137 -12.66 3.76 12.95
C TYR A 137 -13.48 2.47 13.00
N SER A 138 -14.05 2.19 14.18
CA SER A 138 -15.05 1.14 14.32
C SER A 138 -16.33 1.48 13.54
N TYR A 139 -16.70 2.76 13.48
CA TYR A 139 -17.85 3.28 12.74
C TYR A 139 -17.59 4.75 12.38
N PRO A 140 -18.21 5.30 11.31
CA PRO A 140 -18.12 6.72 10.99
C PRO A 140 -18.65 7.56 12.15
N GLU A 141 -17.88 8.54 12.62
CA GLU A 141 -18.24 9.39 13.76
C GLU A 141 -17.73 10.82 13.59
N PHE A 142 -18.47 11.80 14.10
CA PHE A 142 -18.01 13.19 14.16
C PHE A 142 -16.78 13.29 15.07
N PHE A 143 -15.83 14.14 14.68
CA PHE A 143 -14.54 14.25 15.38
C PHE A 143 -14.68 14.45 16.90
N LEU A 144 -15.58 15.33 17.34
CA LEU A 144 -15.80 15.63 18.76
C LEU A 144 -16.58 14.55 19.53
N ASN A 145 -17.17 13.59 18.83
CA ASN A 145 -17.99 12.52 19.41
C ASN A 145 -17.24 11.19 19.52
N ILE A 146 -15.95 11.16 19.13
CA ILE A 146 -15.12 9.97 19.22
C ILE A 146 -14.91 9.65 20.71
N PRO A 147 -15.27 8.44 21.18
CA PRO A 147 -14.99 8.02 22.55
C PRO A 147 -13.49 7.99 22.83
N ASP A 148 -13.09 8.45 24.02
CA ASP A 148 -11.68 8.49 24.46
C ASP A 148 -10.75 9.15 23.44
N ILE A 149 -11.17 10.31 22.91
CA ILE A 149 -10.56 10.96 21.74
C ILE A 149 -9.03 11.10 21.82
N ASP A 150 -8.47 11.42 22.99
CA ASP A 150 -7.02 11.56 23.16
C ASP A 150 -6.27 10.24 22.91
N SER A 151 -6.79 9.14 23.46
CA SER A 151 -6.26 7.79 23.24
C SER A 151 -6.44 7.36 21.78
N PHE A 152 -7.58 7.69 21.18
CA PHE A 152 -7.85 7.41 19.77
C PHE A 152 -6.90 8.18 18.84
N ILE A 153 -6.68 9.48 19.09
CA ILE A 153 -5.73 10.32 18.35
C ILE A 153 -4.33 9.72 18.43
N ASN A 154 -3.84 9.44 19.64
CA ASN A 154 -2.50 8.89 19.85
C ASN A 154 -2.34 7.52 19.16
N SER A 155 -3.34 6.65 19.26
CA SER A 155 -3.34 5.34 18.61
C SER A 155 -3.32 5.46 17.09
N MET A 156 -4.14 6.33 16.50
CA MET A 156 -4.19 6.56 15.06
C MET A 156 -2.86 7.11 14.53
N ILE A 157 -2.24 8.06 15.25
CA ILE A 157 -0.94 8.62 14.87
C ILE A 157 0.15 7.56 15.01
N ASN A 158 0.27 6.88 16.15
CA ASN A 158 1.34 5.91 16.37
C ASN A 158 1.27 4.75 15.39
N ILE A 159 0.09 4.16 15.23
CA ILE A 159 -0.09 2.95 14.42
C ILE A 159 -0.04 3.27 12.93
N ASN A 160 -0.62 4.37 12.45
CA ASN A 160 -0.69 4.65 11.00
C ASN A 160 0.45 5.53 10.48
N ILE A 161 1.03 6.40 11.33
CA ILE A 161 2.05 7.40 10.93
C ILE A 161 3.42 7.04 11.50
N THR A 162 3.54 6.95 12.83
CA THR A 162 4.86 6.73 13.47
C THR A 162 5.46 5.40 13.04
N SER A 163 4.65 4.34 12.94
CA SER A 163 5.08 3.01 12.52
C SER A 163 5.76 3.00 11.15
N VAL A 164 5.19 3.66 10.14
CA VAL A 164 5.74 3.68 8.78
C VAL A 164 7.06 4.42 8.74
N CYS A 165 7.19 5.52 9.48
CA CYS A 165 8.42 6.31 9.56
C CYS A 165 9.53 5.50 10.24
N GLN A 166 9.25 4.90 11.39
CA GLN A 166 10.24 4.18 12.18
C GLN A 166 10.68 2.88 11.49
N MET A 167 9.75 2.07 10.99
CA MET A 167 10.10 0.84 10.26
C MET A 167 10.92 1.14 9.01
N THR A 168 10.57 2.20 8.27
CA THR A 168 11.36 2.66 7.11
C THR A 168 12.78 3.05 7.53
N ARG A 169 12.92 3.86 8.59
CA ARG A 169 14.23 4.25 9.14
C ARG A 169 15.09 3.05 9.53
N LEU A 170 14.50 1.99 10.09
CA LEU A 170 15.22 0.79 10.52
C LEU A 170 15.81 -0.01 9.34
N VAL A 171 15.12 -0.06 8.20
CA VAL A 171 15.55 -0.92 7.06
C VAL A 171 16.31 -0.17 5.97
N LEU A 172 15.97 1.10 5.75
CA LEU A 172 16.42 1.87 4.58
C LEU A 172 17.95 2.03 4.49
N PRO A 173 18.70 2.29 5.59
CA PRO A 173 20.16 2.48 5.51
C PRO A 173 20.88 1.30 4.84
N ARG A 174 20.55 0.06 5.25
CA ARG A 174 21.16 -1.15 4.69
C ARG A 174 20.71 -1.44 3.25
N MET A 175 19.51 -1.01 2.87
CA MET A 175 19.09 -1.11 1.46
C MET A 175 19.90 -0.15 0.58
N VAL A 176 20.14 1.07 1.07
CA VAL A 176 20.95 2.10 0.39
C VAL A 176 22.40 1.66 0.23
N GLU A 177 23.01 1.10 1.29
CA GLU A 177 24.37 0.55 1.22
C GLU A 177 24.55 -0.47 0.10
N ARG A 178 23.51 -1.27 -0.17
CA ARG A 178 23.51 -2.28 -1.25
C ARG A 178 22.93 -1.78 -2.57
N SER A 179 22.48 -0.51 -2.62
CA SER A 179 21.79 0.11 -3.76
C SER A 179 20.63 -0.72 -4.32
N LYS A 180 19.94 -1.47 -3.44
CA LYS A 180 18.82 -2.35 -3.82
C LYS A 180 17.88 -2.56 -2.63
N GLY A 181 16.59 -2.39 -2.88
CA GLY A 181 15.55 -2.67 -1.89
C GLY A 181 14.19 -2.14 -2.33
N VAL A 182 13.13 -2.71 -1.75
CA VAL A 182 11.75 -2.29 -1.99
C VAL A 182 11.06 -1.97 -0.66
N ILE A 183 10.40 -0.81 -0.59
CA ILE A 183 9.54 -0.44 0.52
C ILE A 183 8.12 -0.20 -0.01
N LEU A 184 7.16 -0.99 0.48
CA LEU A 184 5.75 -0.87 0.15
C LEU A 184 5.01 -0.30 1.35
N ASN A 185 4.51 0.92 1.21
CA ASN A 185 3.76 1.60 2.25
C ASN A 185 2.27 1.53 1.93
N VAL A 186 1.51 0.79 2.74
CA VAL A 186 0.07 0.60 2.52
C VAL A 186 -0.71 1.78 3.08
N ALA A 187 -0.99 2.72 2.18
CA ALA A 187 -1.90 3.84 2.39
C ALA A 187 -3.36 3.38 2.24
N SER A 188 -4.21 4.16 1.57
CA SER A 188 -5.62 3.87 1.30
C SER A 188 -6.14 4.80 0.21
N ALA A 189 -7.13 4.37 -0.57
CA ALA A 189 -7.89 5.28 -1.43
C ALA A 189 -8.52 6.46 -0.62
N SER A 190 -8.85 6.24 0.65
CA SER A 190 -9.30 7.29 1.58
C SER A 190 -8.26 8.39 1.84
N GLY A 191 -6.99 8.18 1.49
CA GLY A 191 -5.94 9.21 1.57
C GLY A 191 -5.88 10.13 0.36
N MET A 192 -6.66 9.85 -0.70
CA MET A 192 -6.66 10.64 -1.93
C MET A 192 -7.52 11.91 -1.83
N TYR A 193 -8.44 11.95 -0.87
CA TYR A 193 -9.35 13.08 -0.62
C TYR A 193 -9.85 13.04 0.83
N PRO A 194 -10.33 14.17 1.38
CA PRO A 194 -10.95 14.18 2.71
C PRO A 194 -12.17 13.25 2.77
N VAL A 195 -12.25 12.45 3.84
CA VAL A 195 -13.42 11.58 4.09
C VAL A 195 -14.07 12.01 5.41
N PRO A 196 -15.18 12.77 5.37
CA PRO A 196 -15.92 13.15 6.56
C PRO A 196 -16.29 11.94 7.41
N LEU A 197 -16.32 12.13 8.74
CA LEU A 197 -16.54 11.09 9.75
C LEU A 197 -15.42 10.05 9.89
N LEU A 198 -14.37 10.13 9.05
CA LEU A 198 -13.16 9.31 9.10
C LEU A 198 -11.91 10.20 9.00
N THR A 199 -11.98 11.42 9.54
CA THR A 199 -11.00 12.49 9.33
C THR A 199 -9.58 12.08 9.74
N LEU A 200 -9.39 11.47 10.91
CA LEU A 200 -8.06 11.05 11.34
C LEU A 200 -7.50 9.92 10.46
N TYR A 201 -8.37 9.02 9.99
CA TYR A 201 -7.96 7.91 9.14
C TYR A 201 -7.53 8.40 7.75
N SER A 202 -8.40 9.15 7.07
CA SER A 202 -8.09 9.73 5.76
C SER A 202 -6.83 10.59 5.80
N SER A 203 -6.69 11.48 6.79
CA SER A 203 -5.48 12.29 6.98
C SER A 203 -4.23 11.45 7.22
N SER A 204 -4.31 10.40 8.05
CA SER A 204 -3.16 9.51 8.27
C SER A 204 -2.73 8.78 6.99
N LYS A 205 -3.69 8.37 6.14
CA LYS A 205 -3.39 7.69 4.88
C LYS A 205 -2.91 8.65 3.79
N ALA A 206 -3.34 9.91 3.82
CA ALA A 206 -2.75 10.97 3.02
C ALA A 206 -1.28 11.21 3.42
N PHE A 207 -0.97 11.25 4.72
CA PHE A 207 0.42 11.34 5.21
C PHE A 207 1.27 10.20 4.64
N VAL A 208 0.82 8.94 4.76
CA VAL A 208 1.58 7.78 4.26
C VAL A 208 1.85 7.90 2.75
N ASP A 209 0.87 8.37 1.97
CA ASP A 209 1.05 8.57 0.53
C ASP A 209 2.11 9.63 0.22
N PHE A 210 1.99 10.82 0.82
CA PHE A 210 2.94 11.92 0.60
C PHE A 210 4.35 11.55 1.09
N PHE A 211 4.46 10.93 2.27
CA PHE A 211 5.72 10.43 2.82
C PHE A 211 6.41 9.46 1.86
N SER A 212 5.65 8.51 1.30
CA SER A 212 6.19 7.51 0.37
C SER A 212 6.68 8.14 -0.94
N ARG A 213 5.94 9.11 -1.48
CA ARG A 213 6.34 9.83 -2.71
C ARG A 213 7.57 10.71 -2.50
N GLY A 214 7.67 11.35 -1.33
CA GLY A 214 8.86 12.11 -0.94
C GLY A 214 10.09 11.21 -0.89
N LEU A 215 10.01 10.10 -0.16
CA LEU A 215 11.13 9.17 -0.06
C LEU A 215 11.50 8.51 -1.40
N GLU A 216 10.53 8.18 -2.25
CA GLU A 216 10.86 7.68 -3.59
C GLU A 216 11.70 8.71 -4.36
N ALA A 217 11.32 9.99 -4.34
CA ALA A 217 12.10 11.04 -5.00
C ALA A 217 13.52 11.18 -4.43
N GLU A 218 13.69 10.98 -3.11
CA GLU A 218 14.99 11.05 -2.43
C GLU A 218 15.91 9.85 -2.72
N TYR A 219 15.35 8.64 -2.85
CA TYR A 219 16.12 7.38 -2.84
C TYR A 219 16.08 6.59 -4.15
N LYS A 220 15.27 6.99 -5.13
CA LYS A 220 15.20 6.32 -6.44
C LYS A 220 16.55 6.28 -7.16
N SER A 221 17.31 7.37 -7.13
CA SER A 221 18.66 7.44 -7.71
C SER A 221 19.68 6.54 -6.99
N LYS A 222 19.36 6.11 -5.77
CA LYS A 222 20.15 5.16 -4.96
C LYS A 222 19.71 3.70 -5.17
N GLY A 223 18.89 3.42 -6.18
CA GLY A 223 18.43 2.07 -6.51
C GLY A 223 17.34 1.52 -5.59
N ILE A 224 16.70 2.36 -4.79
CA ILE A 224 15.62 1.95 -3.88
C ILE A 224 14.27 2.25 -4.53
N ILE A 225 13.35 1.30 -4.45
CA ILE A 225 11.97 1.47 -4.93
C ILE A 225 11.07 1.63 -3.71
N ILE A 226 10.41 2.77 -3.61
CA ILE A 226 9.45 3.10 -2.56
C ILE A 226 8.11 3.36 -3.24
N GLN A 227 7.12 2.53 -2.93
CA GLN A 227 5.81 2.60 -3.55
C GLN A 227 4.73 2.90 -2.50
N SER A 228 3.93 3.93 -2.79
CA SER A 228 2.66 4.18 -2.11
C SER A 228 1.59 3.26 -2.68
N VAL A 229 0.98 2.44 -1.84
CA VAL A 229 -0.09 1.52 -2.23
C VAL A 229 -1.41 2.04 -1.67
N LEU A 230 -2.39 2.34 -2.53
CA LEU A 230 -3.70 2.91 -2.17
C LEU A 230 -4.83 1.94 -2.53
N PRO A 231 -5.03 0.86 -1.75
CA PRO A 231 -6.14 -0.04 -1.97
C PRO A 231 -7.48 0.71 -1.81
N PHE A 232 -8.45 0.35 -2.65
CA PHE A 232 -9.87 0.44 -2.28
C PHE A 232 -10.22 -0.78 -1.40
N TYR A 233 -11.51 -1.11 -1.28
CA TYR A 233 -11.94 -2.21 -0.43
C TYR A 233 -11.33 -3.55 -0.85
N VAL A 234 -10.81 -4.27 0.13
CA VAL A 234 -10.37 -5.67 0.03
C VAL A 234 -11.08 -6.41 1.16
N THR A 235 -11.49 -7.66 0.93
CA THR A 235 -12.20 -8.45 1.95
C THR A 235 -11.27 -8.74 3.14
N THR A 236 -11.42 -8.00 4.23
CA THR A 236 -10.59 -8.09 5.44
C THR A 236 -11.43 -7.81 6.67
N LYS A 237 -10.90 -8.13 7.86
CA LYS A 237 -11.57 -7.74 9.11
C LYS A 237 -11.65 -6.22 9.27
N LEU A 238 -10.66 -5.47 8.78
CA LEU A 238 -10.64 -4.01 8.85
C LEU A 238 -11.77 -3.38 8.02
N SER A 239 -12.02 -3.88 6.80
CA SER A 239 -13.11 -3.39 5.96
C SER A 239 -14.50 -3.89 6.40
N LYS A 240 -14.55 -4.94 7.23
CA LYS A 240 -15.77 -5.65 7.65
C LYS A 240 -16.51 -6.33 6.49
N ILE A 241 -15.89 -6.44 5.32
CA ILE A 241 -16.46 -7.07 4.13
C ILE A 241 -15.96 -8.50 4.00
N ARG A 242 -16.88 -9.46 3.86
CA ARG A 242 -16.55 -10.90 3.77
C ARG A 242 -16.74 -11.48 2.38
N ARG A 243 -17.57 -10.87 1.53
CA ARG A 243 -17.88 -11.37 0.19
C ARG A 243 -17.02 -10.66 -0.84
N ALA A 244 -16.27 -11.42 -1.64
CA ALA A 244 -15.49 -10.87 -2.74
C ALA A 244 -16.37 -10.58 -3.96
N THR A 245 -16.06 -9.49 -4.65
CA THR A 245 -16.64 -9.07 -5.93
C THR A 245 -15.51 -8.73 -6.91
N LEU A 246 -15.86 -8.25 -8.11
CA LEU A 246 -14.86 -7.83 -9.09
C LEU A 246 -14.00 -6.68 -8.58
N ASP A 247 -14.62 -5.71 -7.94
CA ASP A 247 -14.08 -4.47 -7.38
C ASP A 247 -13.65 -4.59 -5.92
N ILE A 248 -14.07 -5.64 -5.21
CA ILE A 248 -13.65 -5.96 -3.84
C ILE A 248 -12.97 -7.34 -3.84
N PRO A 249 -11.69 -7.44 -4.20
CA PRO A 249 -10.98 -8.71 -4.30
C PRO A 249 -10.70 -9.33 -2.92
N THR A 250 -10.32 -10.61 -2.92
CA THR A 250 -9.67 -11.23 -1.76
C THR A 250 -8.26 -10.65 -1.55
N PRO A 251 -7.70 -10.69 -0.34
CA PRO A 251 -6.33 -10.24 -0.08
C PRO A 251 -5.29 -10.89 -0.98
N GLU A 252 -5.42 -12.18 -1.25
CA GLU A 252 -4.47 -12.95 -2.07
C GLU A 252 -4.50 -12.49 -3.53
N ARG A 253 -5.70 -12.29 -4.08
CA ARG A 253 -5.87 -11.78 -5.44
C ARG A 253 -5.34 -10.34 -5.56
N TYR A 254 -5.63 -9.51 -4.55
CA TYR A 254 -5.15 -8.13 -4.49
C TYR A 254 -3.62 -8.06 -4.47
N VAL A 255 -2.99 -8.75 -3.53
CA VAL A 255 -1.54 -8.71 -3.34
C VAL A 255 -0.79 -9.30 -4.53
N LYS A 256 -1.27 -10.41 -5.11
CA LYS A 256 -0.65 -10.99 -6.31
C LYS A 256 -0.63 -9.97 -7.47
N ALA A 257 -1.71 -9.23 -7.65
CA ALA A 257 -1.78 -8.15 -8.64
C ALA A 257 -0.88 -6.97 -8.25
N GLN A 258 -0.90 -6.54 -7.00
CA GLN A 258 -0.12 -5.38 -6.54
C GLN A 258 1.37 -5.61 -6.72
N LEU A 259 1.87 -6.79 -6.36
CA LEU A 259 3.30 -7.10 -6.46
C LEU A 259 3.79 -7.18 -7.92
N SER A 260 2.87 -7.24 -8.89
CA SER A 260 3.21 -7.12 -10.32
C SER A 260 3.38 -5.67 -10.77
N THR A 261 2.92 -4.67 -10.02
CA THR A 261 3.05 -3.25 -10.39
C THR A 261 4.23 -2.55 -9.75
N VAL A 262 4.95 -3.22 -8.83
CA VAL A 262 6.12 -2.67 -8.15
C VAL A 262 7.20 -2.23 -9.15
N GLY A 263 7.73 -1.03 -8.96
CA GLY A 263 8.75 -0.43 -9.84
C GLY A 263 8.21 0.12 -11.17
N LEU A 264 6.90 -0.03 -11.45
CA LEU A 264 6.27 0.56 -12.63
C LEU A 264 5.50 1.84 -12.30
N GLN A 265 5.09 1.98 -11.04
CA GLN A 265 4.35 3.13 -10.55
C GLN A 265 4.87 3.52 -9.16
N THR A 266 5.02 4.81 -8.89
CA THR A 266 5.31 5.30 -7.53
C THR A 266 4.06 5.26 -6.67
N GLN A 267 2.90 5.52 -7.26
CA GLN A 267 1.58 5.45 -6.63
C GLN A 267 0.75 4.38 -7.34
N SER A 268 0.25 3.40 -6.59
CA SER A 268 -0.44 2.24 -7.16
C SER A 268 -1.69 1.91 -6.37
N ASN A 269 -2.83 1.73 -7.04
CA ASN A 269 -4.02 1.16 -6.39
C ASN A 269 -3.92 -0.37 -6.20
N GLY A 270 -2.87 -1.00 -6.76
CA GLY A 270 -2.51 -2.41 -6.59
C GLY A 270 -3.36 -3.42 -7.36
N TYR A 271 -4.51 -3.02 -7.90
CA TYR A 271 -5.43 -3.92 -8.59
C TYR A 271 -6.17 -3.18 -9.70
N PHE A 272 -6.31 -3.79 -10.88
CA PHE A 272 -6.79 -3.09 -12.07
C PHE A 272 -8.19 -2.46 -11.89
N PRO A 273 -9.21 -3.18 -11.37
CA PRO A 273 -10.49 -2.57 -11.03
C PRO A 273 -10.38 -1.36 -10.10
N HIS A 274 -9.49 -1.41 -9.10
CA HIS A 274 -9.25 -0.26 -8.21
C HIS A 274 -8.62 0.93 -8.94
N ALA A 275 -7.75 0.69 -9.93
CA ALA A 275 -7.16 1.76 -10.73
C ALA A 275 -8.18 2.38 -11.70
N VAL A 276 -9.14 1.61 -12.20
CA VAL A 276 -10.28 2.17 -12.95
C VAL A 276 -11.13 3.04 -12.02
N MET A 277 -11.43 2.56 -10.81
CA MET A 277 -12.18 3.31 -9.81
C MET A 277 -11.51 4.64 -9.42
N SER A 278 -10.18 4.69 -9.31
CA SER A 278 -9.49 5.95 -8.97
C SER A 278 -9.60 7.02 -10.05
N VAL A 279 -9.83 6.65 -11.31
CA VAL A 279 -10.06 7.60 -12.41
C VAL A 279 -11.50 8.13 -12.40
N PHE A 280 -12.48 7.25 -12.14
CA PHE A 280 -13.88 7.57 -12.34
C PHE A 280 -14.65 7.99 -11.09
N ILE A 281 -14.14 7.70 -9.89
CA ILE A 281 -14.85 8.07 -8.67
C ILE A 281 -14.44 9.49 -8.27
N PRO A 282 -15.33 10.50 -8.43
CA PRO A 282 -15.05 11.84 -7.95
C PRO A 282 -14.98 11.83 -6.42
N SER A 283 -14.24 12.78 -5.86
CA SER A 283 -13.98 12.93 -4.41
C SER A 283 -15.24 12.84 -3.52
N GLY A 284 -16.43 13.17 -4.06
CA GLY A 284 -17.71 13.13 -3.33
C GLY A 284 -18.44 11.76 -3.29
N ILE A 285 -18.20 10.83 -4.23
CA ILE A 285 -18.96 9.58 -4.31
C ILE A 285 -18.45 8.51 -3.32
N VAL A 286 -17.14 8.48 -3.02
CA VAL A 286 -16.62 7.58 -1.99
C VAL A 286 -17.17 7.92 -0.60
N CYS A 287 -17.42 9.19 -0.30
CA CYS A 287 -18.07 9.60 0.95
C CYS A 287 -19.48 9.00 1.09
N LEU A 288 -20.27 9.00 0.01
CA LEU A 288 -21.63 8.43 0.02
C LEU A 288 -21.62 6.90 0.13
N GLY A 289 -20.67 6.22 -0.56
CA GLY A 289 -20.50 4.77 -0.44
C GLY A 289 -20.16 4.34 0.99
N HIS A 290 -19.26 5.06 1.66
CA HIS A 290 -18.90 4.80 3.06
C HIS A 290 -20.10 4.97 4.02
N LEU A 291 -20.92 6.01 3.82
CA LEU A 291 -22.11 6.28 4.63
C LEU A 291 -23.22 5.24 4.39
N SER A 292 -23.51 4.92 3.13
CA SER A 292 -24.58 3.98 2.76
C SER A 292 -24.23 2.53 3.16
N TYR A 293 -22.95 2.14 3.05
CA TYR A 293 -22.51 0.79 3.44
C TYR A 293 -22.61 0.56 4.96
N TYR A 294 -22.20 1.54 5.78
CA TYR A 294 -22.34 1.46 7.23
C TYR A 294 -23.79 1.53 7.73
N GLN A 295 -24.68 2.19 6.99
CA GLN A 295 -26.11 2.17 7.29
C GLN A 295 -26.76 0.82 6.93
N SER A 296 -26.34 0.19 5.84
CA SER A 296 -26.87 -1.13 5.42
C SER A 296 -26.47 -2.28 6.35
N GLY A 297 -25.35 -2.17 7.08
CA GLY A 297 -24.92 -3.15 8.08
C GLY A 297 -25.70 -3.13 9.41
N ARG A 298 -26.74 -2.30 9.54
CA ARG A 298 -27.65 -2.29 10.71
C ARG A 298 -28.82 -3.28 10.59
N HIS A 299 -28.93 -4.00 9.48
CA HIS A 299 -30.06 -4.91 9.21
C HIS A 299 -29.67 -6.38 9.00
N SER A 300 -28.50 -6.81 9.51
CA SER A 300 -28.09 -8.23 9.52
C SER A 300 -27.54 -8.64 10.86
#